data_AF-A0A958T343-F1
#
_entry.id   AF-A0A958T343-F1
#
_cell.length_a   1.000
_cell.length_b   1.000
_cell.length_c   1.000
_cell.angle_alpha   90.00
_cell.angle_beta   90.00
_cell.angle_gamma   90.00
#
_symmetry.space_group_name_H-M   'P 1'
#
loop_
_entity.id
_entity.type
_entity.pdbx_description
1 polymer ?
#
loop_
_entity_poly.entity_id
_entity_poly.type
_entity_poly.pdbx_seq_one_letter_code
_entity_poly.pdbx_strand_id
1 'polypeptide(L)'
;ENLSKSYGMDYFFGAMLKKKKAKVLHLDNQVLHKGIDTNVEFLNKTEKAVENLYVLNENKQIQEHSISLLKTYNLLNALGLKGMCSFLFRKTYHRIKNNLLGSSPNLILFDLYKLGYLCSMPKKNSL
;
A
#
# COMPACT_ATOMS: atom_id res chain seq x y z
N GLU A 1 14.31 10.54 6.34
CA GLU A 1 13.61 9.58 7.20
C GLU A 1 14.09 8.16 6.92
N ASN A 2 14.46 7.42 7.96
CA ASN A 2 15.08 6.10 7.85
C ASN A 2 14.04 5.05 7.41
N LEU A 3 14.09 4.65 6.13
CA LEU A 3 13.30 3.55 5.56
C LEU A 3 13.53 2.18 6.24
N SER A 4 14.57 2.05 7.06
CA SER A 4 15.14 0.76 7.51
C SER A 4 14.30 -0.02 8.55
N LYS A 5 13.21 0.53 9.08
CA LYS A 5 12.30 -0.15 10.03
C LYS A 5 10.80 0.05 9.72
N SER A 6 10.45 0.21 8.44
CA SER A 6 9.07 0.52 8.05
C SER A 6 8.38 -0.66 7.35
N TYR A 7 7.07 -0.82 7.56
CA TYR A 7 6.27 -1.93 7.01
C TYR A 7 6.20 -1.87 5.47
N GLY A 8 6.11 -3.00 4.77
CA GLY A 8 6.03 -3.02 3.30
C GLY A 8 7.37 -2.99 2.55
N MET A 9 8.50 -3.07 3.26
CA MET A 9 9.84 -3.17 2.65
C MET A 9 10.16 -4.54 2.06
N ASP A 10 9.42 -5.57 2.47
CA ASP A 10 9.42 -6.90 1.85
C ASP A 10 9.08 -6.84 0.36
N TYR A 11 8.16 -5.96 -0.06
CA TYR A 11 7.90 -5.69 -1.48
C TYR A 11 9.13 -5.17 -2.21
N PHE A 12 9.86 -4.23 -1.61
CA PHE A 12 11.09 -3.70 -2.20
C PHE A 12 12.17 -4.78 -2.32
N PHE A 13 12.34 -5.58 -1.27
CA PHE A 13 13.28 -6.69 -1.29
C PHE A 13 12.94 -7.71 -2.39
N GLY A 14 11.66 -8.12 -2.49
CA GLY A 14 11.18 -8.98 -3.58
C GLY A 14 11.36 -8.35 -4.96
N ALA A 15 11.26 -7.02 -5.07
CA ALA A 15 11.57 -6.29 -6.29
C ALA A 15 13.03 -6.36 -6.69
N MET A 16 13.93 -6.17 -5.73
CA MET A 16 15.36 -6.26 -5.98
C MET A 16 15.77 -7.68 -6.38
N LEU A 17 15.22 -8.73 -5.75
CA LEU A 17 15.49 -10.11 -6.11
C LEU A 17 15.05 -10.42 -7.54
N LYS A 18 13.82 -10.01 -7.90
CA LYS A 18 13.27 -10.20 -9.26
C LYS A 18 14.11 -9.48 -10.31
N LYS A 19 14.47 -8.22 -10.07
CA LYS A 19 15.33 -7.42 -10.96
C LYS A 19 16.70 -8.07 -11.16
N LYS A 20 17.27 -8.66 -10.12
CA LYS A 20 18.55 -9.40 -10.18
C LYS A 20 18.43 -10.80 -10.77
N LYS A 21 17.22 -11.24 -11.16
CA LYS A 21 16.94 -12.61 -11.64
C LYS A 21 17.46 -13.68 -10.66
N ALA A 22 17.41 -13.39 -9.36
CA ALA A 22 17.87 -14.31 -8.33
C ALA A 22 16.97 -15.56 -8.31
N LYS A 23 17.57 -16.75 -8.20
CA LYS A 23 16.83 -17.99 -8.01
C LYS A 23 16.24 -18.01 -6.60
N VAL A 24 14.91 -17.98 -6.50
CA VAL A 24 14.18 -18.07 -5.23
C VAL A 24 13.64 -19.49 -5.08
N LEU A 25 14.05 -20.18 -4.00
CA LEU A 25 13.46 -21.44 -3.60
C LEU A 25 12.26 -21.15 -2.69
N HIS A 26 11.06 -21.50 -3.13
CA HIS A 26 9.85 -21.37 -2.32
C HIS A 26 9.70 -22.63 -1.45
N LEU A 27 9.58 -22.42 -0.13
CA LEU A 27 9.30 -23.48 0.84
C LEU A 27 7.82 -23.40 1.23
N ASP A 28 7.12 -24.52 1.12
CA ASP A 28 5.72 -24.63 1.55
C ASP A 28 5.64 -24.87 3.06
N ASN A 29 5.91 -23.82 3.84
CA ASN A 29 5.81 -23.86 5.29
C ASN A 29 4.55 -23.11 5.74
N GLN A 30 3.57 -23.84 6.26
CA GLN A 30 2.30 -23.25 6.70
C GLN A 30 2.53 -22.29 7.87
N VAL A 31 1.92 -21.11 7.79
CA VAL A 31 2.04 -20.06 8.82
C VAL A 31 0.82 -20.12 9.74
N LEU A 32 1.06 -20.18 11.05
CA LEU A 32 0.01 -20.02 12.06
C LEU A 32 -0.25 -18.55 12.34
N HIS A 33 -1.47 -18.07 12.04
CA HIS A 33 -1.89 -16.72 12.38
C HIS A 33 -2.45 -16.65 13.80
N LYS A 34 -1.74 -15.94 14.70
CA LYS A 34 -2.12 -15.83 16.12
C LYS A 34 -3.07 -14.67 16.45
N GLY A 35 -3.48 -13.86 15.47
CA GLY A 35 -4.38 -12.72 15.70
C GLY A 35 -3.81 -11.67 16.65
N ILE A 36 -2.49 -11.48 16.63
CA ILE A 36 -1.76 -10.62 17.58
C ILE A 36 -1.98 -9.12 17.37
N ASP A 37 -2.45 -8.72 16.18
CA ASP A 37 -2.64 -7.32 15.82
C ASP A 37 -4.12 -6.95 15.96
N THR A 38 -4.38 -5.84 16.64
CA THR A 38 -5.70 -5.19 16.62
C THR A 38 -5.98 -4.58 15.25
N ASN A 39 -7.26 -4.33 14.94
CA ASN A 39 -7.65 -3.62 13.70
C ASN A 39 -6.93 -2.28 13.54
N VAL A 40 -6.72 -1.56 14.65
CA VAL A 40 -6.01 -0.28 14.67
C VAL A 40 -4.55 -0.46 14.28
N GLU A 41 -3.86 -1.42 14.90
CA GLU A 41 -2.46 -1.70 14.60
C GLU A 41 -2.28 -2.17 13.16
N PHE A 42 -3.15 -3.07 12.69
CA PHE A 42 -3.14 -3.54 11.31
C PHE A 42 -3.34 -2.39 10.31
N LEU A 43 -4.29 -1.49 10.57
CA LEU A 43 -4.55 -0.34 9.70
C LEU A 43 -3.35 0.62 9.68
N ASN A 44 -2.75 0.91 10.83
CA ASN A 44 -1.55 1.74 10.93
C ASN A 44 -0.34 1.13 10.19
N LYS A 45 -0.15 -0.20 10.29
CA LYS A 45 0.89 -0.92 9.54
C LYS A 45 0.62 -0.86 8.04
N THR A 46 -0.64 -0.96 7.64
CA THR A 46 -1.07 -0.84 6.24
C THR A 46 -0.80 0.56 5.69
N GLU A 47 -1.17 1.62 6.43
CA GLU A 47 -0.91 3.01 6.04
C GLU A 47 0.60 3.23 5.78
N LYS A 48 1.46 2.81 6.72
CA LYS A 48 2.93 2.86 6.56
C LYS A 48 3.44 2.09 5.34
N ALA A 49 2.86 0.90 5.08
CA ALA A 49 3.22 0.13 3.90
C ALA A 49 2.84 0.84 2.59
N VAL A 50 1.67 1.49 2.55
CA VAL A 50 1.23 2.28 1.40
C VAL A 50 2.08 3.54 1.22
N GLU A 51 2.49 4.21 2.29
CA GLU A 51 3.43 5.34 2.24
C GLU A 51 4.79 4.94 1.65
N ASN A 52 5.37 3.84 2.12
CA ASN A 52 6.63 3.36 1.55
C ASN A 52 6.48 2.96 0.09
N LEU A 53 5.37 2.29 -0.25
CA LEU A 53 5.06 1.92 -1.62
C LEU A 53 4.96 3.14 -2.53
N TYR A 54 4.35 4.23 -2.05
CA TYR A 54 4.32 5.51 -2.74
C TYR A 54 5.72 6.07 -2.97
N VAL A 55 6.54 6.15 -1.92
CA VAL A 55 7.92 6.67 -2.01
C VAL A 55 8.76 5.85 -3.01
N LEU A 56 8.68 4.52 -2.94
CA LEU A 56 9.40 3.63 -3.85
C LEU A 56 8.93 3.80 -5.31
N ASN A 57 7.63 4.01 -5.53
CA ASN A 57 7.07 4.26 -6.86
C ASN A 57 7.55 5.61 -7.43
N GLU A 58 7.48 6.69 -6.65
CA GLU A 58 7.94 8.02 -7.07
C GLU A 58 9.45 8.02 -7.37
N ASN A 59 10.25 7.30 -6.58
CA ASN A 59 11.68 7.12 -6.81
C ASN A 59 12.02 6.13 -7.96
N LYS A 60 11.01 5.59 -8.66
CA LYS A 60 11.17 4.61 -9.75
C LYS A 60 11.89 3.32 -9.33
N GLN A 61 11.86 2.96 -8.06
CA GLN A 61 12.62 1.82 -7.50
C GLN A 61 11.92 0.46 -7.70
N ILE A 62 10.63 0.45 -8.05
CA ILE A 62 9.80 -0.76 -8.14
C ILE A 62 8.97 -0.86 -9.44
N GLN A 63 9.41 -0.22 -10.53
CA GLN A 63 8.65 -0.13 -11.79
C GLN A 63 8.35 -1.48 -12.46
N GLU A 64 9.21 -2.48 -12.29
CA GLU A 64 9.06 -3.82 -12.91
C GLU A 64 8.12 -4.77 -12.12
N HIS A 65 7.52 -4.28 -11.03
CA HIS A 65 6.70 -5.10 -10.14
C HIS A 65 5.21 -4.99 -10.42
N SER A 66 4.54 -6.13 -10.33
CA SER A 66 3.13 -6.28 -10.66
C SER A 66 2.22 -6.01 -9.47
N ILE A 67 2.43 -4.91 -8.75
CA ILE A 67 1.59 -4.56 -7.60
C ILE A 67 0.28 -3.96 -8.14
N SER A 68 -0.84 -4.67 -7.93
CA SER A 68 -2.17 -4.28 -8.43
C SER A 68 -2.57 -2.87 -7.97
N LEU A 69 -2.33 -2.55 -6.69
CA LEU A 69 -2.60 -1.23 -6.11
C LEU A 69 -1.87 -0.11 -6.86
N LEU A 70 -0.58 -0.28 -7.15
CA LEU A 70 0.20 0.71 -7.91
C LEU A 70 -0.22 0.81 -9.36
N LYS A 71 -0.60 -0.31 -10.01
CA LYS A 71 -1.13 -0.28 -11.38
C LYS A 71 -2.38 0.59 -11.46
N THR A 72 -3.31 0.39 -10.54
CA THR A 72 -4.56 1.19 -10.49
C THR A 72 -4.26 2.64 -10.17
N TYR A 73 -3.37 2.93 -9.22
CA TYR A 73 -2.94 4.30 -8.92
C TYR A 73 -2.29 4.98 -10.14
N ASN A 74 -1.37 4.32 -10.83
CA ASN A 74 -0.68 4.86 -12.00
C ASN A 74 -1.65 5.11 -13.15
N LEU A 75 -2.64 4.23 -13.34
CA LEU A 75 -3.72 4.44 -14.30
C LEU A 75 -4.57 5.68 -13.95
N LEU A 76 -5.02 5.80 -12.69
CA LEU A 76 -5.79 6.97 -12.24
C LEU A 76 -4.99 8.27 -12.37
N ASN A 77 -3.68 8.23 -12.11
CA ASN A 77 -2.80 9.38 -12.26
C ASN A 77 -2.61 9.75 -13.74
N ALA A 78 -2.43 8.76 -14.62
CA ALA A 78 -2.31 8.98 -16.07
C ALA A 78 -3.61 9.54 -16.69
N LEU A 79 -4.77 9.15 -16.17
CA LEU A 79 -6.08 9.66 -16.58
C LEU A 79 -6.43 11.02 -15.94
N GLY A 80 -5.58 11.58 -15.08
CA GLY A 80 -5.87 12.82 -14.34
C GLY A 80 -6.93 12.67 -13.24
N LEU A 81 -7.41 11.46 -12.97
CA LEU A 81 -8.48 11.16 -12.00
C LEU A 81 -7.99 11.07 -10.55
N LYS A 82 -6.67 11.17 -10.30
CA LYS A 82 -6.08 11.18 -8.94
C LYS A 82 -6.77 12.21 -8.03
N GLY A 83 -7.02 13.42 -8.53
CA GLY A 83 -7.65 14.49 -7.75
C GLY A 83 -9.08 14.15 -7.33
N MET A 84 -9.88 13.61 -8.26
CA MET A 84 -11.25 13.16 -7.97
C MET A 84 -11.25 12.01 -6.96
N CYS A 85 -10.37 11.03 -7.13
CA CYS A 85 -10.24 9.91 -6.21
C CYS A 85 -9.86 10.38 -4.79
N SER A 86 -8.88 11.29 -4.68
CA SER A 86 -8.48 11.90 -3.40
C SER A 86 -9.63 12.67 -2.74
N PHE A 87 -10.38 13.44 -3.52
CA PHE A 87 -11.54 14.18 -3.02
C PHE A 87 -12.64 13.27 -2.49
N LEU A 88 -13.00 12.23 -3.25
CA LEU A 88 -13.99 11.24 -2.83
C LEU A 88 -13.53 10.51 -1.57
N PHE A 89 -12.26 10.10 -1.51
CA PHE A 89 -11.69 9.43 -0.35
C PHE A 89 -11.74 10.31 0.90
N ARG A 90 -11.38 11.59 0.82
CA ARG A 90 -11.47 12.51 1.96
C ARG A 90 -12.89 12.62 2.53
N LYS A 91 -13.90 12.64 1.65
CA LYS A 91 -15.32 12.67 2.07
C LYS A 91 -15.77 11.38 2.75
N THR A 92 -15.26 10.22 2.32
CA THR A 92 -15.68 8.91 2.85
C THR A 92 -14.72 8.34 3.91
N TYR A 93 -13.59 9.00 4.17
CA TYR A 93 -12.50 8.53 5.03
C TYR A 93 -12.99 8.00 6.38
N HIS A 94 -13.73 8.82 7.14
CA HIS A 94 -14.19 8.44 8.48
C HIS A 94 -15.18 7.27 8.43
N ARG A 95 -16.05 7.21 7.41
CA ARG A 95 -17.02 6.11 7.26
C ARG A 95 -16.31 4.79 6.99
N ILE A 96 -15.34 4.81 6.08
CA ILE A 96 -14.53 3.65 5.74
C ILE A 96 -13.69 3.22 6.94
N LYS A 97 -12.99 4.16 7.59
CA LYS A 97 -12.15 3.88 8.77
C LYS A 97 -12.97 3.28 9.91
N ASN A 98 -14.14 3.81 10.21
CA ASN A 98 -15.00 3.27 11.26
C ASN A 98 -15.49 1.84 10.94
N ASN A 99 -15.80 1.53 9.68
CA ASN A 99 -16.12 0.16 9.29
C ASN A 99 -14.92 -0.78 9.49
N LEU A 100 -13.71 -0.36 9.09
CA LEU A 100 -12.49 -1.16 9.21
C LEU A 100 -12.05 -1.38 10.66
N LEU A 101 -12.36 -0.45 11.55
CA LEU A 101 -12.08 -0.59 12.99
C LEU A 101 -13.23 -1.27 13.77
N GLY A 102 -14.36 -1.52 13.12
CA GLY A 102 -15.52 -2.17 13.72
C GLY A 102 -15.41 -3.69 13.82
N SER A 103 -16.50 -4.32 14.25
CA SER A 103 -16.61 -5.77 14.45
C SER A 103 -16.75 -6.58 13.16
N SER A 104 -17.12 -5.94 12.04
CA SER A 104 -17.34 -6.58 10.74
C SER A 104 -16.73 -5.75 9.59
N PRO A 105 -15.39 -5.75 9.46
CA PRO A 105 -14.68 -4.98 8.44
C PRO A 105 -14.94 -5.53 7.03
N ASN A 106 -15.16 -4.63 6.07
CA ASN A 106 -15.39 -5.00 4.67
C ASN A 106 -14.08 -4.89 3.87
N LEU A 107 -13.66 -5.98 3.22
CA LEU A 107 -12.41 -6.04 2.47
C LEU A 107 -12.41 -5.19 1.19
N ILE A 108 -13.56 -4.98 0.55
CA ILE A 108 -13.68 -4.06 -0.59
C ILE A 108 -13.43 -2.62 -0.11
N LEU A 109 -14.00 -2.25 1.04
CA LEU A 109 -13.73 -0.95 1.66
C LEU A 109 -12.26 -0.81 2.06
N PHE A 110 -11.60 -1.90 2.46
CA PHE A 110 -10.16 -1.91 2.75
C PHE A 110 -9.31 -1.65 1.49
N ASP A 111 -9.66 -2.24 0.35
CA ASP A 111 -8.95 -1.97 -0.90
C ASP A 111 -9.16 -0.53 -1.38
N LEU A 112 -10.40 -0.03 -1.29
CA LEU A 112 -10.71 1.39 -1.56
C LEU A 112 -9.98 2.31 -0.59
N TYR A 113 -9.82 1.90 0.66
CA TYR A 113 -9.08 2.65 1.66
C TYR A 113 -7.62 2.82 1.25
N LYS A 114 -6.92 1.71 0.92
CA LYS A 114 -5.53 1.76 0.46
C LYS A 114 -5.36 2.61 -0.79
N LEU A 115 -6.25 2.45 -1.78
CA LEU A 115 -6.19 3.20 -3.04
C LEU A 115 -6.45 4.70 -2.82
N GLY A 116 -7.49 5.04 -2.07
CA GLY A 116 -7.83 6.42 -1.75
C GLY A 116 -6.74 7.11 -0.93
N TYR A 117 -6.19 6.39 0.05
CA TYR A 117 -5.06 6.85 0.85
C TYR A 117 -3.84 7.15 -0.03
N LEU A 118 -3.48 6.23 -0.93
CA LEU A 118 -2.40 6.42 -1.91
C LEU A 118 -2.67 7.61 -2.85
N CYS A 119 -3.90 7.77 -3.35
CA CYS A 119 -4.31 8.92 -4.17
C CYS A 119 -4.25 10.25 -3.41
N SER A 120 -4.45 10.23 -2.09
CA SER A 120 -4.41 11.42 -1.24
C SER A 120 -3.01 11.91 -0.90
N MET A 121 -1.97 11.11 -1.19
CA MET A 121 -0.59 11.44 -0.91
C MET A 121 -0.12 12.66 -1.72
N PRO A 122 0.55 13.63 -1.07
CA PRO A 122 1.08 14.81 -1.74
C PRO A 122 2.18 14.41 -2.72
N LYS A 123 2.26 15.09 -3.88
CA LYS A 123 3.43 14.96 -4.76
C LYS A 123 4.66 15.36 -3.94
N LYS A 124 5.65 14.47 -3.85
CA LYS A 124 6.91 14.83 -3.23
C LYS A 124 7.64 15.69 -4.26
N ASN A 125 7.80 16.99 -3.99
CA ASN A 125 8.69 17.81 -4.79
C ASN A 125 10.09 17.18 -4.63
N SER A 126 10.66 16.73 -5.73
CA SER A 126 12.06 16.34 -5.81
C SER A 126 12.89 17.52 -5.34
N LEU A 127 13.57 17.37 -4.20
CA LEU A 127 14.73 18.19 -3.85
C LEU A 127 15.88 17.83 -4.78
#